data_AF-A0A936NM79-F1
#
_entry.id   AF-A0A936NM79-F1
#
_cell.length_a   1.000
_cell.length_b   1.000
_cell.length_c   1.000
_cell.angle_alpha   90.00
_cell.angle_beta   90.00
_cell.angle_gamma   90.00
#
_symmetry.space_group_name_H-M   'P 1'
#
loop_
_entity.id
_entity.type
_entity.pdbx_description
1 polymer ?
#
loop_
_entity_poly.entity_id
_entity_poly.type
_entity_poly.pdbx_seq_one_letter_code
_entity_poly.pdbx_strand_id
1 'polypeptide(L)'
;MDCIKFQETISDYLDGAVDSRTRAECATHRLMCRECRGLYSDVRQMVQALNSISRDEVDEPAGLENRIIAATTAGEMLSCADFDKLIESFFDGVILAPTFQTFQGHFEKCTKCRRLMGGIEEAIDMCHEIKETEVDVPATLHDRIVAATLGVDSRGKGLFDRLQMAARRMLQGWFDIFWTPQMAAAALIVSASGLLILSRFGSVSGMAVQAGSQAEILVNQGQRALNQTEAMARTGFRRVSYEVNTLLFDGGVTPSVNPIPERTQKNDETLKRASRIERDQKRRNDDAAEISVRKHQRNGKKPE
;
A
#
# COMPACT_ATOMS: atom_id res chain seq x y z
N MET A 1 44.33 -43.08 -10.21
CA MET A 1 43.95 -41.87 -10.96
C MET A 1 44.58 -41.89 -12.34
N ASP A 2 43.82 -41.47 -13.35
CA ASP A 2 44.19 -41.24 -14.75
C ASP A 2 44.63 -39.79 -14.99
N CYS A 3 45.34 -39.53 -16.10
CA CYS A 3 45.93 -38.21 -16.38
C CYS A 3 44.87 -37.11 -16.47
N ILE A 4 43.69 -37.39 -17.06
CA ILE A 4 42.62 -36.41 -17.23
C ILE A 4 42.11 -35.93 -15.86
N LYS A 5 41.78 -36.87 -14.96
CA LYS A 5 41.33 -36.51 -13.61
C LYS A 5 42.42 -35.77 -12.83
N PHE A 6 43.69 -36.11 -13.02
CA PHE A 6 44.78 -35.36 -12.39
C PHE A 6 44.83 -33.92 -12.91
N GLN A 7 44.68 -33.70 -14.23
CA GLN A 7 44.65 -32.37 -14.84
C GLN A 7 43.46 -31.53 -14.35
N GLU A 8 42.28 -32.14 -14.22
CA GLU A 8 41.08 -31.45 -13.72
C GLU A 8 41.21 -31.07 -12.23
N THR A 9 41.89 -31.90 -11.43
CA THR A 9 42.02 -31.69 -9.97
C THR A 9 43.33 -31.00 -9.56
N ILE A 10 44.18 -30.59 -10.51
CA ILE A 10 45.52 -30.07 -10.19
C ILE A 10 45.47 -28.73 -9.45
N SER A 11 44.51 -27.87 -9.80
CA SER A 11 44.29 -26.57 -9.15
C SER A 11 43.88 -26.79 -7.69
N ASP A 12 42.82 -27.56 -7.45
CA ASP A 12 42.34 -27.91 -6.11
C ASP A 12 43.44 -28.62 -5.27
N TYR A 13 44.27 -29.43 -5.92
CA TYR A 13 45.41 -30.10 -5.27
C TYR A 13 46.49 -29.11 -4.84
N LEU A 14 46.78 -28.08 -5.64
CA LEU A 14 47.74 -27.02 -5.30
C LEU A 14 47.21 -26.09 -4.20
N ASP A 15 45.92 -25.80 -4.23
CA ASP A 15 45.23 -24.98 -3.23
C ASP A 15 44.98 -25.74 -1.92
N GLY A 16 45.16 -27.06 -1.93
CA GLY A 16 44.95 -27.92 -0.77
C GLY A 16 43.48 -28.23 -0.47
N ALA A 17 42.57 -27.87 -1.39
CA ALA A 17 41.12 -28.06 -1.29
C ALA A 17 40.69 -29.53 -1.51
N VAL A 18 41.55 -30.38 -2.08
CA VAL A 18 41.24 -31.82 -2.23
C VAL A 18 41.29 -32.59 -0.89
N ASP A 19 40.41 -33.57 -0.76
CA ASP A 19 40.37 -34.49 0.38
C ASP A 19 41.66 -35.32 0.50
N SER A 20 41.90 -35.89 1.68
CA SER A 20 43.13 -36.60 2.00
C SER A 20 43.38 -37.83 1.11
N ARG A 21 42.33 -38.52 0.67
CA ARG A 21 42.45 -39.68 -0.21
C ARG A 21 42.81 -39.23 -1.62
N THR A 22 42.09 -38.26 -2.18
CA THR A 22 42.39 -37.72 -3.52
C THR A 22 43.79 -37.10 -3.56
N ARG A 23 44.21 -36.43 -2.48
CA ARG A 23 45.58 -35.91 -2.33
C ARG A 23 46.64 -37.01 -2.45
N ALA A 24 46.42 -38.16 -1.81
CA ALA A 24 47.33 -39.31 -1.90
C ALA A 24 47.34 -39.93 -3.30
N GLU A 25 46.17 -40.02 -3.95
CA GLU A 25 46.04 -40.52 -5.33
C GLU A 25 46.76 -39.58 -6.33
N CYS A 26 46.59 -38.27 -6.22
CA CYS A 26 47.29 -37.26 -7.02
C CYS A 26 48.81 -37.32 -6.79
N ALA A 27 49.25 -37.42 -5.53
CA ALA A 27 50.67 -37.52 -5.20
C ALA A 27 51.30 -38.78 -5.81
N THR A 28 50.60 -39.91 -5.74
CA THR A 28 51.04 -41.18 -6.32
C THR A 28 51.10 -41.09 -7.85
N HIS A 29 50.07 -40.56 -8.49
CA HIS A 29 50.04 -40.39 -9.95
C HIS A 29 51.18 -39.48 -10.45
N ARG A 30 51.42 -38.35 -9.77
CA ARG A 30 52.52 -37.43 -10.07
C ARG A 30 53.89 -38.09 -10.00
N LEU A 31 54.09 -39.07 -9.11
CA LEU A 31 55.36 -39.80 -9.00
C LEU A 31 55.54 -40.81 -10.14
N MET A 32 54.45 -41.42 -10.61
CA MET A 32 54.47 -42.46 -11.64
C MET A 32 54.42 -41.90 -13.07
N CYS A 33 53.76 -40.76 -13.30
CA CYS A 33 53.55 -40.19 -14.62
C CYS A 33 54.44 -38.96 -14.85
N ARG A 34 55.42 -39.08 -15.76
CA ARG A 34 56.39 -38.01 -16.08
C ARG A 34 55.72 -36.74 -16.61
N GLU A 35 54.70 -36.87 -17.46
CA GLU A 35 54.00 -35.74 -18.06
C GLU A 35 53.25 -34.93 -17.01
N CYS A 36 52.47 -35.60 -16.15
CA CYS A 36 51.75 -34.95 -15.05
C CYS A 36 52.68 -34.32 -14.03
N ARG A 37 53.88 -34.86 -13.82
CA ARG A 37 54.93 -34.23 -13.00
C ARG A 37 55.43 -32.92 -13.61
N GLY A 38 55.62 -32.89 -14.93
CA GLY A 38 55.99 -31.67 -15.66
C GLY A 38 54.92 -30.60 -15.48
N LEU A 39 53.67 -30.93 -15.82
CA LEU A 39 52.53 -30.03 -15.68
C LEU A 39 52.39 -29.48 -14.25
N TYR A 40 52.50 -30.33 -13.23
CA TYR A 40 52.48 -29.89 -11.84
C TYR A 40 53.57 -28.87 -11.52
N SER A 41 54.79 -29.10 -12.03
CA SER A 41 55.92 -28.19 -11.79
C SER A 41 55.71 -26.85 -12.48
N ASP A 42 55.11 -26.84 -13.67
CA ASP A 42 54.82 -25.64 -14.44
C ASP A 42 53.71 -24.81 -13.79
N VAL A 43 52.58 -25.43 -13.44
CA VAL A 43 51.47 -24.75 -12.76
C VAL A 43 51.93 -24.22 -11.38
N ARG A 44 52.71 -25.00 -10.63
CA ARG A 44 53.27 -24.55 -9.35
C ARG A 44 54.18 -23.34 -9.52
N GLN A 45 55.06 -23.32 -10.53
CA GLN A 45 55.92 -22.16 -10.81
C GLN A 45 55.10 -20.93 -11.20
N MET A 46 54.06 -21.10 -12.03
CA MET A 46 53.15 -20.02 -12.40
C MET A 46 52.44 -19.43 -11.18
N VAL A 47 51.87 -20.27 -10.30
CA VAL A 47 51.23 -19.83 -9.06
C VAL A 47 52.22 -19.13 -8.13
N GLN A 48 53.46 -19.61 -8.04
CA GLN A 48 54.51 -18.93 -7.28
C GLN A 48 54.87 -17.56 -7.85
N ALA A 49 54.98 -17.43 -9.18
CA ALA A 49 55.25 -16.15 -9.84
C ALA A 49 54.10 -15.15 -9.66
N LEU A 50 52.84 -15.60 -9.75
CA LEU A 50 51.68 -14.75 -9.48
C LEU A 50 51.63 -14.29 -8.02
N ASN A 51 51.86 -15.21 -7.07
CA ASN A 51 51.90 -14.88 -5.65
C ASN A 51 53.08 -13.96 -5.27
N SER A 52 54.20 -14.00 -6.01
CA SER A 52 55.28 -13.01 -5.79
C SER A 52 54.87 -11.63 -6.27
N ILE A 53 54.12 -11.52 -7.36
CA ILE A 53 53.59 -10.23 -7.86
C ILE A 53 52.53 -9.67 -6.91
N SER A 54 51.66 -10.52 -6.34
CA SER A 54 50.62 -10.08 -5.40
C SER A 54 51.14 -9.67 -4.02
N ARG A 55 52.39 -10.04 -3.67
CA ARG A 55 53.01 -9.72 -2.37
C ARG A 55 53.86 -8.47 -2.39
N ASP A 56 54.47 -8.14 -3.53
CA ASP A 56 54.89 -6.78 -3.74
C ASP A 56 53.60 -5.96 -3.79
N GLU A 57 53.41 -5.07 -2.82
CA GLU A 57 52.33 -4.08 -2.82
C GLU A 57 52.50 -3.20 -4.06
N VAL A 58 52.05 -3.73 -5.20
CA VAL A 58 51.90 -2.94 -6.42
C VAL A 58 50.71 -2.05 -6.12
N ASP A 59 51.03 -0.81 -5.73
CA ASP A 59 50.04 0.26 -5.66
C ASP A 59 49.19 0.19 -6.93
N GLU A 60 47.88 0.01 -6.75
CA GLU A 60 46.96 -0.08 -7.87
C GLU A 60 47.16 1.19 -8.71
N PRO A 61 47.57 1.07 -9.98
CA PRO A 61 47.93 2.24 -10.75
C PRO A 61 46.74 3.19 -10.79
N ALA A 62 46.95 4.43 -10.36
CA ALA A 62 45.88 5.41 -10.21
C ALA A 62 45.00 5.46 -11.48
N GLY A 63 43.70 5.21 -11.31
CA GLY A 63 42.74 5.17 -12.42
C GLY A 63 42.69 3.86 -13.20
N LEU A 64 43.25 2.76 -12.69
CA LEU A 64 43.08 1.42 -13.29
C LEU A 64 41.60 1.06 -13.42
N GLU A 65 40.80 1.26 -12.37
CA GLU A 65 39.35 1.04 -12.41
C GLU A 65 38.69 1.84 -13.54
N ASN A 66 38.99 3.14 -13.65
CA ASN A 66 38.47 3.98 -14.73
C ASN A 66 38.94 3.51 -16.11
N ARG A 67 40.16 2.99 -16.25
CA ARG A 67 40.67 2.41 -17.50
C ARG A 67 40.04 1.08 -17.84
N ILE A 68 39.76 0.24 -16.84
CA ILE A 68 39.05 -1.04 -17.01
C ILE A 68 37.61 -0.75 -17.39
N ILE A 69 36.92 0.14 -16.68
CA ILE A 69 35.57 0.58 -17.04
C ILE A 69 35.61 1.16 -18.44
N ALA A 70 36.50 2.08 -18.76
CA ALA A 70 36.61 2.65 -20.11
C ALA A 70 36.88 1.57 -21.16
N ALA A 71 37.76 0.60 -20.92
CA ALA A 71 38.09 -0.44 -21.90
C ALA A 71 36.98 -1.49 -22.05
N THR A 72 36.30 -1.85 -20.96
CA THR A 72 35.24 -2.87 -20.95
C THR A 72 33.88 -2.28 -21.36
N THR A 73 33.58 -1.03 -21.04
CA THR A 73 32.38 -0.31 -21.52
C THR A 73 32.55 0.30 -22.91
N ALA A 74 33.77 0.63 -23.36
CA ALA A 74 33.99 1.07 -24.74
C ALA A 74 33.79 -0.06 -25.77
N GLY A 75 33.77 -1.33 -25.35
CA GLY A 75 33.54 -2.47 -26.23
C GLY A 75 32.13 -2.51 -26.83
N GLU A 76 31.14 -1.90 -26.16
CA GLU A 76 29.78 -1.78 -26.68
C GLU A 76 29.38 -0.32 -26.63
N MET A 77 29.95 0.47 -27.54
CA MET A 77 29.45 1.81 -27.82
C MET A 77 27.96 1.71 -28.14
N LEU A 78 27.13 2.16 -27.20
CA LEU A 78 25.69 2.22 -27.37
C LEU A 78 25.38 2.84 -28.73
N SER A 79 24.70 2.09 -29.59
CA SER A 79 24.25 2.63 -30.87
C SER A 79 23.19 3.70 -30.61
N CYS A 80 23.00 4.66 -31.50
CA CYS A 80 21.92 5.65 -31.33
C CYS A 80 20.54 4.98 -31.25
N ALA A 81 20.36 3.79 -31.83
CA ALA A 81 19.12 3.03 -31.75
C ALA A 81 18.91 2.40 -30.38
N ASP A 82 19.97 1.99 -29.70
CA ASP A 82 19.88 1.47 -28.34
C ASP A 82 19.74 2.60 -27.32
N PHE A 83 20.34 3.76 -27.61
CA PHE A 83 20.12 4.98 -26.83
C PHE A 83 18.63 5.33 -26.80
N ASP A 84 17.96 5.34 -27.95
CA ASP A 84 16.52 5.64 -28.08
C ASP A 84 15.64 4.73 -27.20
N LYS A 85 15.96 3.44 -27.12
CA LYS A 85 15.25 2.49 -26.23
C LYS A 85 15.48 2.77 -24.75
N LEU A 86 16.66 3.28 -24.39
CA LEU A 86 16.99 3.61 -23.00
C LEU A 86 16.38 4.95 -22.55
N ILE A 87 16.00 5.83 -23.48
CA ILE A 87 15.39 7.13 -23.14
C ILE A 87 14.11 6.92 -22.32
N GLU A 88 13.25 5.97 -22.71
CA GLU A 88 12.02 5.66 -21.97
C GLU A 88 12.33 5.24 -20.53
N SER A 89 13.24 4.28 -20.35
CA SER A 89 13.67 3.80 -19.03
C SER A 89 14.38 4.88 -18.19
N PHE A 90 15.05 5.84 -18.85
CA PHE A 90 15.66 6.99 -18.20
C PHE A 90 14.60 7.93 -17.61
N PHE A 91 13.58 8.29 -18.38
CA PHE A 91 12.48 9.15 -17.90
C PHE A 91 11.60 8.46 -16.85
N ASP A 92 11.46 7.13 -16.92
CA ASP A 92 10.80 6.34 -15.88
C ASP A 92 11.62 6.21 -14.59
N GLY A 93 12.90 6.61 -14.60
CA GLY A 93 13.79 6.51 -13.44
C GLY A 93 14.25 5.08 -13.12
N VAL A 94 14.20 4.15 -14.08
CA VAL A 94 14.49 2.72 -13.89
C VAL A 94 15.90 2.32 -14.38
N ILE A 95 16.70 3.28 -14.86
CA ILE A 95 18.04 3.01 -15.38
C ILE A 95 19.04 2.63 -14.26
N LEU A 96 19.75 1.51 -14.42
CA LEU A 96 20.77 1.10 -13.45
C LEU A 96 22.03 1.98 -13.56
N ALA A 97 22.80 2.09 -12.48
CA ALA A 97 24.01 2.92 -12.44
C ALA A 97 25.05 2.59 -13.56
N PRO A 98 25.33 1.32 -13.90
CA PRO A 98 26.28 1.00 -14.98
C PRO A 98 25.76 1.43 -16.36
N THR A 99 24.46 1.25 -16.62
CA THR A 99 23.81 1.67 -17.88
C THR A 99 23.68 3.18 -17.99
N PHE A 100 23.60 3.90 -16.86
CA PHE A 100 23.56 5.35 -16.84
C PHE A 100 24.89 5.96 -17.31
N GLN A 101 26.02 5.40 -16.89
CA GLN A 101 27.33 5.91 -17.31
C GLN A 101 27.57 5.74 -18.82
N THR A 102 27.16 4.61 -19.40
CA THR A 102 27.25 4.39 -20.85
C THR A 102 26.29 5.28 -21.63
N PHE A 103 25.07 5.49 -21.11
CA PHE A 103 24.10 6.44 -21.64
C PHE A 103 24.68 7.87 -21.65
N GLN A 104 25.23 8.34 -20.52
CA GLN A 104 25.85 9.66 -20.40
C GLN A 104 27.06 9.81 -21.32
N GLY A 105 27.92 8.80 -21.40
CA GLY A 105 29.07 8.80 -22.31
C GLY A 105 28.67 8.90 -23.79
N HIS A 106 27.56 8.27 -24.20
CA HIS A 106 27.01 8.43 -25.56
C HIS A 106 26.42 9.83 -25.75
N PHE A 107 25.63 10.32 -24.79
CA PHE A 107 24.98 11.63 -24.82
C PHE A 107 25.97 12.80 -24.95
N GLU A 108 27.10 12.73 -24.24
CA GLU A 108 28.16 13.73 -24.29
C GLU A 108 28.89 13.77 -25.64
N LYS A 109 28.95 12.65 -26.36
CA LYS A 109 29.69 12.54 -27.63
C LYS A 109 28.80 12.64 -28.86
N CYS A 110 27.53 12.26 -28.78
CA CYS A 110 26.62 12.17 -29.91
C CYS A 110 25.70 13.40 -30.01
N THR A 111 25.94 14.25 -31.00
CA THR A 111 25.12 15.45 -31.24
C THR A 111 23.68 15.14 -31.64
N LYS A 112 23.44 14.02 -32.34
CA LYS A 112 22.10 13.58 -32.74
C LYS A 112 21.23 13.25 -31.52
N CYS A 113 21.75 12.44 -30.60
CA CYS A 113 21.04 12.06 -29.38
C CYS A 113 20.88 13.25 -28.42
N ARG A 114 21.85 14.18 -28.39
CA ARG A 114 21.69 15.44 -27.65
C ARG A 114 20.53 16.28 -28.17
N ARG A 115 20.40 16.43 -29.48
CA ARG A 115 19.28 17.15 -30.10
C ARG A 115 17.94 16.47 -29.82
N LEU A 116 17.91 15.13 -29.84
CA LEU A 116 16.71 14.37 -29.53
C LEU A 116 16.24 14.63 -28.09
N MET A 117 17.14 14.52 -27.11
CA MET A 117 16.82 14.81 -25.70
C MET A 117 16.36 16.26 -25.49
N GLY A 118 17.03 17.23 -26.11
CA GLY A 118 16.60 18.63 -26.04
C GLY A 118 15.17 18.83 -26.57
N GLY A 119 14.80 18.15 -27.66
CA GLY A 119 13.43 18.20 -28.18
C GLY A 119 12.39 17.53 -27.25
N ILE A 120 12.79 16.52 -26.48
CA ILE A 120 11.93 15.89 -25.48
C ILE A 120 11.75 16.82 -24.27
N GLU A 121 12.83 17.43 -23.77
CA GLU A 121 12.80 18.40 -22.68
C GLU A 121 11.93 19.62 -23.04
N GLU A 122 12.10 20.18 -24.25
CA GLU A 122 11.24 21.25 -24.77
C GLU A 122 9.76 20.84 -24.83
N ALA A 123 9.48 19.59 -25.22
CA ALA A 123 8.11 19.06 -25.25
C ALA A 123 7.52 18.91 -23.83
N ILE A 124 8.31 18.49 -22.85
CA ILE A 124 7.91 18.40 -21.45
C ILE A 124 7.60 19.80 -20.90
N ASP A 125 8.45 20.78 -21.18
CA ASP A 125 8.26 22.16 -20.74
C ASP A 125 6.98 22.76 -21.33
N MET A 126 6.71 22.57 -22.63
CA MET A 126 5.44 22.98 -23.24
C MET A 126 4.23 22.30 -22.58
N CYS A 127 4.32 21.03 -22.21
CA CYS A 127 3.25 20.34 -21.48
C CYS A 127 3.03 20.95 -20.09
N HIS A 128 4.10 21.36 -19.41
CA HIS A 128 4.02 22.04 -18.12
C HIS A 128 3.41 23.43 -18.24
N GLU A 129 3.77 24.23 -19.25
CA GLU A 129 3.16 25.54 -19.51
C GLU A 129 1.64 25.40 -19.74
N ILE A 130 1.22 24.41 -20.54
CA ILE A 130 -0.21 24.13 -20.76
C ILE A 130 -0.88 23.73 -19.44
N LYS A 131 -0.26 22.88 -18.65
CA LYS A 131 -0.78 22.45 -17.35
C LYS A 131 -0.90 23.63 -16.36
N GLU A 132 0.04 24.57 -16.38
CA GLU A 132 -0.02 25.79 -15.58
C GLU A 132 -1.14 26.72 -16.03
N THR A 133 -1.52 26.66 -17.31
CA THR A 133 -2.73 27.35 -17.81
C THR A 133 -4.03 26.60 -17.52
N GLU A 134 -4.00 25.38 -16.97
CA GLU A 134 -5.18 24.52 -16.90
C GLU A 134 -5.86 24.51 -15.52
N VAL A 135 -7.08 25.08 -15.54
CA VAL A 135 -8.31 24.70 -14.82
C VAL A 135 -8.17 24.49 -13.31
N ASP A 136 -8.74 25.42 -12.54
CA ASP A 136 -9.01 25.29 -11.11
C ASP A 136 -9.59 23.90 -10.81
N VAL A 137 -8.81 23.08 -10.13
CA VAL A 137 -9.26 21.78 -9.67
C VAL A 137 -10.46 22.02 -8.76
N PRO A 138 -11.66 21.47 -9.07
CA PRO A 138 -12.83 21.72 -8.25
C PRO A 138 -12.53 21.27 -6.82
N ALA A 139 -12.81 22.14 -5.84
CA ALA A 139 -12.43 21.92 -4.44
C ALA A 139 -12.92 20.58 -3.86
N THR A 140 -13.95 19.98 -4.48
CA THR A 140 -14.52 18.69 -4.09
C THR A 140 -13.82 17.47 -4.70
N LEU A 141 -12.89 17.62 -5.64
CA LEU A 141 -12.22 16.51 -6.31
C LEU A 141 -11.31 15.74 -5.35
N HIS A 142 -10.61 16.46 -4.47
CA HIS A 142 -9.74 15.85 -3.46
C HIS A 142 -10.57 14.99 -2.49
N ASP A 143 -11.69 15.52 -2.00
CA ASP A 143 -12.62 14.79 -1.13
C ASP A 143 -13.19 13.53 -1.82
N ARG A 144 -13.48 13.61 -3.12
CA ARG A 144 -13.98 12.47 -3.92
C ARG A 144 -12.94 11.39 -4.10
N ILE A 145 -11.69 11.76 -4.38
CA ILE A 145 -10.58 10.81 -4.51
C ILE A 145 -10.35 10.12 -3.17
N VAL A 146 -10.23 10.89 -2.08
CA VAL A 146 -10.02 10.36 -0.73
C VAL A 146 -11.14 9.39 -0.33
N ALA A 147 -12.40 9.76 -0.56
CA ALA A 147 -13.55 8.90 -0.29
C ALA A 147 -13.51 7.60 -1.12
N ALA A 148 -13.09 7.68 -2.39
CA ALA A 148 -12.98 6.52 -3.26
C ALA A 148 -11.81 5.59 -2.91
N THR A 149 -10.64 6.14 -2.53
CA THR A 149 -9.44 5.33 -2.22
C THR A 149 -9.45 4.74 -0.82
N LEU A 150 -10.00 5.45 0.17
CA LEU A 150 -10.01 4.96 1.55
C LEU A 150 -11.20 4.05 1.85
N GLY A 151 -12.17 3.92 0.93
CA GLY A 151 -13.40 3.16 1.15
C GLY A 151 -14.24 3.67 2.34
N VAL A 152 -13.86 4.80 2.93
CA VAL A 152 -14.64 5.50 3.94
C VAL A 152 -15.74 6.21 3.18
N ASP A 153 -16.79 5.47 2.85
CA ASP A 153 -18.07 6.06 2.50
C ASP A 153 -18.35 7.14 3.54
N SER A 154 -18.41 8.40 3.13
CA SER A 154 -18.93 9.52 3.92
C SER A 154 -20.41 9.33 4.30
N ARG A 155 -20.97 8.10 4.18
CA ARG A 155 -22.27 7.67 4.70
C ARG A 155 -22.45 7.95 6.19
N GLY A 156 -21.37 8.08 6.96
CA GLY A 156 -21.44 8.51 8.36
C GLY A 156 -21.82 10.00 8.56
N LYS A 157 -21.60 10.86 7.56
CA LYS A 157 -21.99 12.29 7.60
C LYS A 157 -23.41 12.54 7.07
N GLY A 158 -24.07 11.52 6.52
CA GLY A 158 -25.39 11.67 5.89
C GLY A 158 -26.54 12.03 6.83
N LEU A 159 -26.45 11.74 8.14
CA LEU A 159 -27.51 12.11 9.07
C LEU A 159 -27.34 13.55 9.58
N PHE A 160 -26.13 13.92 9.98
CA PHE A 160 -25.84 15.26 10.52
C PHE A 160 -25.85 16.33 9.42
N ASP A 161 -25.36 16.04 8.20
CA ASP A 161 -25.44 16.99 7.08
C ASP A 161 -26.87 17.15 6.56
N ARG A 162 -27.71 16.09 6.60
CA ARG A 162 -29.14 16.21 6.30
C ARG A 162 -29.88 17.02 7.36
N LEU A 163 -29.56 16.81 8.64
CA LEU A 163 -30.13 17.59 9.74
C LEU A 163 -29.67 19.05 9.67
N GLN A 164 -28.40 19.29 9.34
CA GLN A 164 -27.82 20.62 9.19
C GLN A 164 -28.39 21.34 7.97
N MET A 165 -28.60 20.67 6.83
CA MET A 165 -29.27 21.29 5.68
C MET A 165 -30.76 21.56 5.95
N ALA A 166 -31.46 20.69 6.70
CA ALA A 166 -32.83 20.93 7.13
C ALA A 166 -32.92 22.10 8.12
N ALA A 167 -32.03 22.15 9.11
CA ALA A 167 -31.91 23.24 10.07
C ALA A 167 -31.55 24.55 9.40
N ARG A 168 -30.66 24.55 8.39
CA ARG A 168 -30.24 25.76 7.67
C ARG A 168 -31.36 26.32 6.80
N ARG A 169 -32.19 25.49 6.15
CA ARG A 169 -33.42 25.95 5.48
C ARG A 169 -34.47 26.47 6.45
N MET A 170 -34.61 25.83 7.61
CA MET A 170 -35.54 26.29 8.66
C MET A 170 -35.07 27.62 9.29
N LEU A 171 -33.77 27.80 9.49
CA LEU A 171 -33.16 29.03 10.01
C LEU A 171 -33.17 30.16 8.99
N GLN A 172 -32.95 29.89 7.69
CA GLN A 172 -33.03 30.94 6.66
C GLN A 172 -34.45 31.54 6.56
N GLY A 173 -35.50 30.70 6.65
CA GLY A 173 -36.87 31.21 6.71
C GLY A 173 -37.20 31.96 8.00
N TRP A 174 -36.54 31.62 9.11
CA TRP A 174 -36.67 32.37 10.38
C TRP A 174 -35.93 33.71 10.34
N PHE A 175 -34.72 33.76 9.79
CA PHE A 175 -33.91 34.99 9.77
C PHE A 175 -34.54 36.09 8.92
N ASP A 176 -35.22 35.77 7.82
CA ASP A 176 -35.94 36.76 7.02
C ASP A 176 -37.13 37.39 7.78
N ILE A 177 -37.74 36.66 8.73
CA ILE A 177 -38.81 37.17 9.60
C ILE A 177 -38.23 38.08 10.70
N PHE A 178 -37.04 37.73 11.22
CA PHE A 178 -36.36 38.50 12.26
C PHE A 178 -35.72 39.81 11.77
N TRP A 179 -35.54 40.00 10.46
CA TRP A 179 -34.89 41.18 9.89
C TRP A 179 -35.83 42.32 9.47
N THR A 180 -37.10 42.27 9.90
CA THR A 180 -38.00 43.42 9.76
C THR A 180 -37.67 44.50 10.81
N PRO A 181 -37.73 45.80 10.48
CA PRO A 181 -37.34 46.89 11.40
C PRO A 181 -38.16 46.92 12.70
N GLN A 182 -39.37 46.34 12.70
CA GLN A 182 -40.22 46.23 13.88
C GLN A 182 -39.71 45.19 14.89
N MET A 183 -39.07 44.11 14.42
CA MET A 183 -38.52 43.06 15.28
C MET A 183 -37.17 43.45 15.92
N ALA A 184 -36.43 44.37 15.30
CA ALA A 184 -35.20 44.92 15.87
C ALA A 184 -35.46 45.65 17.21
N ALA A 185 -36.55 46.42 17.30
CA ALA A 185 -36.95 47.06 18.55
C ALA A 185 -37.34 46.04 19.63
N ALA A 186 -38.10 45.00 19.27
CA ALA A 186 -38.45 43.93 20.19
C ALA A 186 -37.20 43.15 20.67
N ALA A 187 -36.24 42.88 19.77
CA ALA A 187 -34.98 42.23 20.12
C ALA A 187 -34.13 43.08 21.08
N LEU A 188 -34.11 44.41 20.92
CA LEU A 188 -33.46 45.32 21.86
C LEU A 188 -34.15 45.31 23.23
N ILE A 189 -35.49 45.31 23.27
CA ILE A 189 -36.24 45.21 24.53
C ILE A 189 -35.99 43.87 25.22
N VAL A 190 -36.00 42.76 24.48
CA VAL A 190 -35.76 41.41 25.01
C VAL A 190 -34.32 41.26 25.47
N SER A 191 -33.34 41.75 24.69
CA SER A 191 -31.93 41.72 25.10
C SER A 191 -31.69 42.58 26.33
N ALA A 192 -32.22 43.81 26.40
CA ALA A 192 -32.11 44.66 27.57
C ALA A 192 -32.80 44.05 28.80
N SER A 193 -33.99 43.47 28.62
CA SER A 193 -34.70 42.77 29.69
C SER A 193 -33.95 41.52 30.14
N GLY A 194 -33.39 40.76 29.21
CA GLY A 194 -32.55 39.60 29.50
C GLY A 194 -31.26 39.98 30.23
N LEU A 195 -30.63 41.09 29.85
CA LEU A 195 -29.46 41.64 30.52
C LEU A 195 -29.80 42.14 31.93
N LEU A 196 -30.99 42.73 32.12
CA LEU A 196 -31.50 43.10 33.43
C LEU A 196 -31.79 41.87 34.29
N ILE A 197 -32.38 40.80 33.74
CA ILE A 197 -32.59 39.53 34.44
C ILE A 197 -31.23 38.90 34.80
N LEU A 198 -30.29 38.82 33.87
CA LEU A 198 -28.94 38.29 34.12
C LEU A 198 -28.17 39.12 35.16
N SER A 199 -28.35 40.44 35.16
CA SER A 199 -27.74 41.34 36.15
C SER A 199 -28.40 41.25 37.52
N ARG A 200 -29.72 40.99 37.59
CA ARG A 200 -30.47 40.88 38.84
C ARG A 200 -30.31 39.51 39.50
N PHE A 201 -30.10 38.45 38.72
CA PHE A 201 -29.91 37.09 39.21
C PHE A 201 -28.45 36.64 39.32
N GLY A 202 -27.47 37.49 39.00
CA GLY A 202 -26.07 37.30 39.37
C GLY A 202 -25.54 35.89 39.13
N SER A 203 -25.14 35.60 37.89
CA SER A 203 -24.50 34.34 37.49
C SER A 203 -25.40 33.09 37.51
N VAL A 204 -25.31 32.31 36.44
CA VAL A 204 -26.00 31.03 36.23
C VAL A 204 -25.67 29.98 37.31
N SER A 205 -24.63 30.23 38.13
CA SER A 205 -24.29 29.42 39.31
C SER A 205 -25.40 29.39 40.37
N GLY A 206 -26.16 30.47 40.57
CA GLY A 206 -27.28 30.48 41.52
C GLY A 206 -28.49 29.66 41.05
N MET A 207 -28.79 29.72 39.74
CA MET A 207 -29.84 28.89 39.13
C MET A 207 -29.44 27.42 39.03
N ALA A 208 -28.16 27.08 38.86
CA ALA A 208 -27.71 25.69 38.86
C ALA A 208 -27.93 25.00 40.22
N VAL A 209 -27.79 25.73 41.33
CA VAL A 209 -28.05 25.19 42.68
C VAL A 209 -29.55 25.02 42.91
N GLN A 210 -30.38 25.97 42.46
CA GLN A 210 -31.84 25.85 42.60
C GLN A 210 -32.43 24.82 41.63
N ALA A 211 -31.93 24.74 40.40
CA ALA A 211 -32.29 23.72 39.40
C ALA A 211 -31.80 22.33 39.82
N GLY A 212 -30.66 22.22 40.51
CA GLY A 212 -30.20 20.97 41.11
C GLY A 212 -31.22 20.41 42.10
N SER A 213 -31.74 21.26 43.00
CA SER A 213 -32.75 20.82 43.97
C SER A 213 -34.09 20.46 43.30
N GLN A 214 -34.52 21.18 42.26
CA GLN A 214 -35.74 20.84 41.51
C GLN A 214 -35.57 19.59 40.64
N ALA A 215 -34.40 19.37 40.05
CA ALA A 215 -34.09 18.17 39.28
C ALA A 215 -34.08 16.94 40.19
N GLU A 216 -33.55 17.04 41.40
CA GLU A 216 -33.56 15.95 42.37
C GLU A 216 -34.99 15.60 42.81
N ILE A 217 -35.88 16.58 42.96
CA ILE A 217 -37.30 16.34 43.22
C ILE A 217 -37.98 15.66 42.03
N LEU A 218 -37.74 16.12 40.80
CA LEU A 218 -38.29 15.53 39.57
C LEU A 218 -37.79 14.11 39.30
N VAL A 219 -36.51 13.83 39.56
CA VAL A 219 -35.92 12.49 39.42
C VAL A 219 -36.52 11.55 40.44
N ASN A 220 -36.65 11.98 41.71
CA ASN A 220 -37.30 11.16 42.74
C ASN A 220 -38.80 10.94 42.45
N GLN A 221 -39.50 11.92 41.86
CA GLN A 221 -40.88 11.75 41.40
C GLN A 221 -40.96 10.79 40.20
N GLY A 222 -40.01 10.89 39.26
CA GLY A 222 -39.91 10.02 38.09
C GLY A 222 -39.61 8.57 38.45
N GLN A 223 -38.71 8.32 39.41
CA GLN A 223 -38.44 6.96 39.90
C GLN A 223 -39.64 6.33 40.62
N ARG A 224 -40.44 7.12 41.36
CA ARG A 224 -41.68 6.62 41.95
C ARG A 224 -42.74 6.29 40.89
N ALA A 225 -42.86 7.12 39.85
CA ALA A 225 -43.75 6.85 38.73
C ALA A 225 -43.34 5.61 37.94
N LEU A 226 -42.04 5.42 37.70
CA LEU A 226 -41.50 4.24 37.02
C LEU A 226 -41.76 2.96 37.80
N ASN A 227 -41.53 2.96 39.12
CA ASN A 227 -41.83 1.83 39.98
C ASN A 227 -43.34 1.50 40.02
N GLN A 228 -44.22 2.50 39.93
CA GLN A 228 -45.67 2.28 39.79
C GLN A 228 -46.05 1.71 38.42
N THR A 229 -45.44 2.19 37.33
CA THR A 229 -45.70 1.66 35.99
C THR A 229 -45.16 0.25 35.78
N GLU A 230 -44.03 -0.12 36.39
CA GLU A 230 -43.49 -1.48 36.31
C GLU A 230 -44.42 -2.50 37.02
N ALA A 231 -45.03 -2.08 38.14
CA ALA A 231 -46.04 -2.88 38.83
C ALA A 231 -47.31 -3.07 37.99
N MET A 232 -47.74 -2.05 37.24
CA MET A 232 -48.88 -2.17 36.31
C MET A 232 -48.54 -3.01 35.07
N ALA A 233 -47.34 -2.85 34.48
CA ALA A 233 -46.91 -3.59 33.29
C ALA A 233 -46.80 -5.10 33.53
N ARG A 234 -46.37 -5.53 34.72
CA ARG A 234 -46.35 -6.97 35.08
C ARG A 234 -47.74 -7.60 35.18
N THR A 235 -48.78 -6.83 35.51
CA THR A 235 -50.17 -7.34 35.51
C THR A 235 -50.78 -7.40 34.11
N GLY A 236 -50.38 -6.49 33.20
CA GLY A 236 -50.83 -6.49 31.81
C GLY A 236 -50.33 -7.68 31.00
N PHE A 237 -49.04 -8.04 31.14
CA PHE A 237 -48.46 -9.18 30.42
C PHE A 237 -49.06 -10.53 30.82
N ARG A 238 -49.50 -10.69 32.08
CA ARG A 238 -50.20 -11.92 32.49
C ARG A 238 -51.59 -12.04 31.88
N ARG A 239 -52.29 -10.95 31.57
CA ARG A 239 -53.61 -11.01 30.90
C ARG A 239 -53.49 -11.44 29.44
N VAL A 240 -52.51 -10.89 28.72
CA VAL A 240 -52.30 -11.20 27.29
C VAL A 240 -51.80 -12.63 27.09
N SER A 241 -51.02 -13.19 28.02
CA SER A 241 -50.56 -14.59 27.92
C SER A 241 -51.69 -15.61 28.10
N TYR A 242 -52.77 -15.28 28.81
CA TYR A 242 -53.94 -16.17 28.92
C TYR A 242 -54.84 -16.09 27.69
N GLU A 243 -54.98 -14.93 27.04
CA GLU A 243 -55.82 -14.76 25.84
C GLU A 243 -55.20 -15.33 24.55
N VAL A 244 -53.87 -15.29 24.42
CA VAL A 244 -53.18 -15.85 23.23
C VAL A 244 -53.15 -17.38 23.28
N ASN A 245 -53.13 -18.00 24.46
CA ASN A 245 -53.11 -19.46 24.59
C ASN A 245 -54.49 -20.10 24.32
N THR A 246 -55.58 -19.34 24.41
CA THR A 246 -56.93 -19.80 24.03
C THR A 246 -57.22 -19.71 22.53
N LEU A 247 -56.47 -18.89 21.77
CA LEU A 247 -56.65 -18.75 20.32
C LEU A 247 -55.80 -19.72 19.48
N LEU A 248 -54.86 -20.45 20.09
CA LEU A 248 -53.92 -21.33 19.40
C LEU A 248 -54.34 -22.82 19.39
N PHE A 249 -55.45 -23.19 20.04
CA PHE A 249 -55.87 -24.60 20.16
C PHE A 249 -57.29 -24.92 19.63
N ASP A 250 -57.96 -23.99 18.95
CA ASP A 250 -59.28 -24.29 18.35
C ASP A 250 -59.30 -24.07 16.83
N GLY A 251 -59.37 -25.19 16.10
CA GLY A 251 -60.19 -25.37 14.91
C GLY A 251 -59.85 -24.62 13.60
N GLY A 252 -59.05 -25.26 12.75
CA GLY A 252 -59.55 -25.81 11.47
C GLY A 252 -59.73 -24.90 10.23
N VAL A 253 -59.24 -25.46 9.10
CA VAL A 253 -59.69 -25.30 7.68
C VAL A 253 -58.85 -24.38 6.76
N THR A 254 -58.18 -25.03 5.81
CA THR A 254 -57.56 -24.58 4.53
C THR A 254 -58.60 -24.47 3.38
N PRO A 255 -58.28 -24.16 2.10
CA PRO A 255 -57.18 -23.40 1.43
C PRO A 255 -57.69 -22.38 0.34
N SER A 256 -56.82 -21.55 -0.29
CA SER A 256 -56.92 -21.21 -1.74
C SER A 256 -55.75 -20.36 -2.30
N VAL A 257 -54.99 -20.97 -3.21
CA VAL A 257 -54.36 -20.55 -4.50
C VAL A 257 -53.80 -19.12 -4.77
N ASN A 258 -52.51 -19.14 -5.19
CA ASN A 258 -51.51 -18.19 -5.78
C ASN A 258 -51.87 -17.41 -7.08
N PRO A 259 -51.00 -16.56 -7.72
CA PRO A 259 -49.53 -16.39 -7.55
C PRO A 259 -48.93 -14.95 -7.53
N ILE A 260 -47.63 -14.92 -7.16
CA ILE A 260 -46.67 -13.80 -7.10
C ILE A 260 -45.65 -13.93 -8.25
N PRO A 261 -45.12 -12.83 -8.85
CA PRO A 261 -44.11 -12.93 -9.89
C PRO A 261 -42.67 -13.02 -9.35
N GLU A 262 -41.90 -13.77 -10.13
CA GLU A 262 -40.57 -14.35 -9.95
C GLU A 262 -39.44 -13.37 -10.32
N ARG A 263 -38.49 -13.10 -9.41
CA ARG A 263 -37.27 -12.35 -9.76
C ARG A 263 -36.11 -12.53 -8.78
N THR A 264 -35.46 -13.70 -8.69
CA THR A 264 -34.08 -13.77 -8.15
C THR A 264 -33.35 -15.07 -8.54
N GLN A 265 -32.63 -15.08 -9.66
CA GLN A 265 -31.68 -16.17 -9.96
C GLN A 265 -30.37 -15.71 -10.63
N LYS A 266 -30.20 -14.43 -10.99
CA LYS A 266 -29.00 -13.94 -11.71
C LYS A 266 -27.78 -13.60 -10.83
N ASN A 267 -27.92 -13.57 -9.51
CA ASN A 267 -26.87 -13.05 -8.62
C ASN A 267 -25.97 -14.14 -8.02
N ASP A 268 -26.35 -15.42 -8.11
CA ASP A 268 -25.60 -16.51 -7.47
C ASP A 268 -24.47 -17.06 -8.37
N GLU A 269 -24.60 -16.95 -9.69
CA GLU A 269 -23.53 -17.34 -10.62
C GLU A 269 -22.38 -16.33 -10.65
N THR A 270 -22.65 -15.05 -10.46
CA THR A 270 -21.63 -14.00 -10.45
C THR A 270 -20.73 -14.11 -9.21
N LEU A 271 -21.32 -14.46 -8.05
CA LEU A 271 -20.58 -14.71 -6.81
C LEU A 271 -19.70 -15.97 -6.90
N LYS A 272 -20.22 -17.03 -7.54
CA LYS A 272 -19.45 -18.27 -7.80
C LYS A 272 -18.30 -18.07 -8.79
N ARG A 273 -18.41 -17.13 -9.72
CA ARG A 273 -17.35 -16.81 -10.68
C ARG A 273 -16.22 -15.98 -10.05
N ALA A 274 -16.56 -15.01 -9.20
CA ALA A 274 -15.58 -14.22 -8.45
C ALA A 274 -14.71 -15.09 -7.52
N SER A 275 -15.33 -16.03 -6.78
CA SER A 275 -14.61 -16.93 -5.87
C SER A 275 -13.75 -18.00 -6.56
N ARG A 276 -13.92 -18.25 -7.87
CA ARG A 276 -12.99 -19.08 -8.66
C ARG A 276 -11.75 -18.30 -9.08
N ILE A 277 -11.93 -17.05 -9.53
CA ILE A 277 -10.82 -16.20 -9.98
C ILE A 277 -9.85 -15.93 -8.82
N GLU A 278 -10.36 -15.68 -7.61
CA GLU A 278 -9.54 -15.44 -6.43
C GLU A 278 -8.71 -16.66 -6.02
N ARG A 279 -9.26 -17.88 -6.16
CA ARG A 279 -8.53 -19.13 -5.89
C ARG A 279 -7.45 -19.41 -6.92
N ASP A 280 -7.69 -19.11 -8.19
CA ASP A 280 -6.70 -19.28 -9.25
C ASP A 280 -5.55 -18.26 -9.16
N GLN A 281 -5.84 -17.06 -8.64
CA GLN A 281 -4.83 -16.04 -8.39
C GLN A 281 -3.95 -16.41 -7.18
N LYS A 282 -4.56 -16.96 -6.12
CA LYS A 282 -3.81 -17.47 -4.96
C LYS A 282 -2.86 -18.61 -5.35
N ARG A 283 -3.32 -19.59 -6.15
CA ARG A 283 -2.46 -20.69 -6.65
C ARG A 283 -1.26 -20.19 -7.44
N ARG A 284 -1.45 -19.19 -8.32
CA ARG A 284 -0.34 -18.60 -9.10
C ARG A 284 0.70 -17.90 -8.23
N ASN A 285 0.26 -17.24 -7.14
CA ASN A 285 1.18 -16.60 -6.21
C ASN A 285 1.97 -17.63 -5.38
N ASP A 286 1.32 -18.72 -4.96
CA ASP A 286 1.97 -19.82 -4.23
C ASP A 286 3.02 -20.52 -5.13
N ASP A 287 2.70 -20.77 -6.41
CA ASP A 287 3.63 -21.35 -7.38
C ASP A 287 4.83 -20.43 -7.66
N ALA A 288 4.60 -19.12 -7.77
CA ALA A 288 5.66 -18.13 -7.98
C ALA A 288 6.63 -18.05 -6.77
N ALA A 289 6.08 -18.17 -5.55
CA ALA A 289 6.89 -18.23 -4.34
C ALA A 289 7.76 -19.49 -4.29
N GLU A 290 7.22 -20.66 -4.65
CA GLU A 290 7.99 -21.91 -4.66
C GLU A 290 9.13 -21.88 -5.69
N ILE A 291 8.90 -21.28 -6.87
CA ILE A 291 9.93 -21.09 -7.90
C ILE A 291 11.07 -20.18 -7.39
N SER A 292 10.73 -19.11 -6.66
CA SER A 292 11.72 -18.19 -6.08
C SER A 292 12.63 -18.89 -5.04
N VAL A 293 12.03 -19.70 -4.16
CA VAL A 293 12.77 -20.48 -3.15
C VAL A 293 13.71 -21.50 -3.79
N ARG A 294 13.27 -22.20 -4.85
CA ARG A 294 14.14 -23.15 -5.58
C ARG A 294 15.31 -22.46 -6.27
N LYS A 295 15.13 -21.24 -6.80
CA LYS A 295 16.23 -20.46 -7.38
C LYS A 295 17.28 -20.07 -6.33
N HIS A 296 16.85 -19.68 -5.13
CA HIS A 296 17.78 -19.35 -4.04
C HIS A 296 18.57 -20.58 -3.54
N GLN A 297 17.93 -21.75 -3.42
CA GLN A 297 18.64 -22.98 -3.02
C GLN A 297 19.65 -23.47 -4.08
N ARG A 298 19.40 -23.24 -5.37
CA ARG A 298 20.36 -23.58 -6.44
C ARG A 298 21.60 -22.70 -6.43
N ASN A 299 21.48 -21.43 -6.05
CA ASN A 299 22.60 -20.49 -6.02
C ASN A 299 23.44 -20.58 -4.74
N GLY A 300 22.94 -21.21 -3.67
CA GLY A 300 23.64 -21.37 -2.39
C GLY A 300 24.57 -22.59 -2.28
N LYS A 301 24.54 -23.52 -3.24
CA LYS A 301 25.50 -24.64 -3.31
C LYS A 301 26.65 -24.28 -4.27
N LYS A 302 27.51 -23.37 -3.84
CA LYS A 302 28.90 -23.37 -4.32
C LYS A 302 29.65 -24.41 -3.47
N PRO A 303 30.26 -25.43 -4.08
CA PRO A 303 31.11 -26.35 -3.33
C PRO A 303 32.33 -25.59 -2.82
N GLU A 304 32.58 -25.72 -1.51
CA GLU A 304 33.88 -25.50 -0.88
C GLU A 304 34.86 -26.61 -1.29
#